data_AF-A0A7J8G8N2-F1
#
_entry.id   AF-A0A7J8G8N2-F1
#
_cell.length_a   1.000
_cell.length_b   1.000
_cell.length_c   1.000
_cell.angle_alpha   90.00
_cell.angle_beta   90.00
_cell.angle_gamma   90.00
#
_symmetry.space_group_name_H-M   'P 1'
#
loop_
_entity.id
_entity.type
_entity.pdbx_description
1 polymer ?
#
loop_
_entity_poly.entity_id
_entity_poly.type
_entity_poly.pdbx_seq_one_letter_code
_entity_poly.pdbx_strand_id
1 'polypeptide(L)'
;MFDPRKRKFSEEELKPQPMIKKARKVFIPDDLKQDDKYWARRRKNNMAAKRSRDARRLKENQIAIRASFLEKENSALRQEVADLRKELGKCKNILAKYEARHGPL
;
A
#
# COMPACT_ATOMS: atom_id res chain seq x y z
N MET A 1 14.41 -6.31 6.20
CA MET A 1 13.43 -7.04 5.35
C MET A 1 12.03 -6.49 5.64
N PHE A 2 11.18 -6.26 4.64
CA PHE A 2 9.83 -5.71 4.82
C PHE A 2 8.83 -6.83 5.15
N ASP A 3 8.08 -6.69 6.23
CA ASP A 3 7.02 -7.63 6.63
C ASP A 3 5.62 -7.01 6.40
N PRO A 4 4.86 -7.47 5.39
CA PRO A 4 3.56 -6.91 5.05
C PRO A 4 2.48 -7.17 6.10
N ARG A 5 2.66 -8.18 6.99
CA ARG A 5 1.68 -8.53 8.03
C ARG A 5 1.73 -7.56 9.21
N LYS A 6 2.93 -7.10 9.57
CA LYS A 6 3.15 -6.30 10.80
C LYS A 6 3.18 -4.79 10.58
N ARG A 7 3.55 -4.33 9.38
CA ARG A 7 3.72 -2.89 9.12
C ARG A 7 2.37 -2.20 8.95
N LYS A 8 1.94 -1.36 9.89
CA LYS A 8 0.81 -0.43 9.68
C LYS A 8 1.30 0.85 9.00
N PHE A 9 0.65 1.27 7.91
CA PHE A 9 0.88 2.61 7.33
C PHE A 9 0.03 3.61 8.10
N SER A 10 0.58 4.76 8.47
CA SER A 10 -0.24 5.84 9.02
C SER A 10 -1.09 6.47 7.92
N GLU A 11 -2.20 7.12 8.29
CA GLU A 11 -3.00 7.88 7.31
C GLU A 11 -2.15 8.92 6.57
N GLU A 12 -1.23 9.58 7.28
CA GLU A 12 -0.29 10.53 6.69
C GLU A 12 0.65 9.86 5.67
N GLU A 13 1.01 8.60 5.89
CA GLU A 13 1.81 7.86 4.93
C GLU A 13 1.03 7.51 3.65
N LEU A 14 -0.28 7.37 3.73
CA LEU A 14 -1.14 7.03 2.60
C LEU A 14 -1.57 8.25 1.78
N LYS A 15 -1.49 9.46 2.34
CA LYS A 15 -1.83 10.68 1.61
C LYS A 15 -0.89 10.90 0.42
N PRO A 16 -1.43 11.25 -0.77
CA PRO A 16 -0.60 11.63 -1.90
C PRO A 16 0.22 12.87 -1.52
N GLN A 17 1.49 12.93 -1.97
CA GLN A 17 2.30 14.12 -1.73
C GLN A 17 1.61 15.33 -2.39
N PRO A 18 1.56 16.49 -1.70
CA PRO A 18 0.93 17.68 -2.23
C PRO A 18 1.54 18.03 -3.58
N MET A 19 0.69 18.30 -4.56
CA MET A 19 1.13 18.70 -5.89
C MET A 19 1.66 20.14 -5.83
N ILE A 20 2.95 20.27 -5.61
CA ILE A 20 3.62 21.58 -5.64
C ILE A 20 3.75 22.01 -7.10
N LYS A 21 3.12 23.14 -7.45
CA LYS A 21 3.28 23.77 -8.76
C LYS A 21 4.76 24.07 -8.97
N LYS A 22 5.33 23.54 -10.06
CA LYS A 22 6.72 23.83 -10.42
C LYS A 22 6.86 25.33 -10.63
N ALA A 23 7.88 25.93 -10.02
CA ALA A 23 8.24 27.32 -10.31
C ALA A 23 8.52 27.48 -11.82
N ARG A 24 8.21 28.66 -12.37
CA ARG A 24 8.56 28.97 -13.75
C ARG A 24 10.06 28.79 -13.95
N LYS A 25 10.45 28.17 -15.06
CA LYS A 25 11.86 27.93 -15.38
C LYS A 25 12.54 29.26 -15.64
N VAL A 26 13.40 29.69 -14.72
CA VAL A 26 14.29 30.82 -14.91
C VAL A 26 15.60 30.28 -15.46
N PHE A 27 15.97 30.73 -16.65
CA PHE A 27 17.28 30.43 -17.22
C PHE A 27 18.33 31.25 -16.48
N ILE A 28 19.48 30.63 -16.25
CA ILE A 28 20.60 31.27 -15.59
C ILE A 28 21.45 31.92 -16.69
N PRO A 29 21.86 33.19 -16.55
CA PRO A 29 22.82 33.84 -17.45
C PRO A 29 24.07 32.97 -17.68
N ASP A 30 24.63 33.02 -18.89
CA ASP A 30 25.75 32.15 -19.29
C ASP A 30 26.99 32.38 -18.42
N ASP A 31 27.24 33.61 -18.01
CA ASP A 31 28.35 34.03 -17.14
C ASP A 31 28.25 33.36 -15.75
N LEU A 32 27.03 33.17 -15.24
CA LEU A 32 26.77 32.51 -13.95
C LEU A 32 26.82 30.98 -14.06
N LYS A 33 26.79 30.40 -15.27
CA LYS A 33 26.99 28.95 -15.47
C LYS A 33 28.45 28.55 -15.36
N GLN A 34 29.39 29.49 -15.52
CA GLN A 34 30.82 29.23 -15.34
C GLN A 34 31.25 29.27 -13.87
N ASP A 35 30.39 29.75 -12.96
CA ASP A 35 30.66 29.79 -11.53
C ASP A 35 30.65 28.38 -10.91
N ASP A 36 31.76 27.97 -10.29
CA ASP A 36 31.88 26.73 -9.54
C ASP A 36 30.83 26.57 -8.44
N LYS A 37 30.41 27.68 -7.81
CA LYS A 37 29.35 27.67 -6.79
C LYS A 37 28.01 27.25 -7.39
N TYR A 38 27.74 27.60 -8.65
CA TYR A 38 26.55 27.13 -9.36
C TYR A 38 26.58 25.61 -9.56
N TRP A 39 27.69 25.07 -10.08
CA TRP A 39 27.84 23.64 -10.31
C TRP A 39 27.78 22.81 -9.03
N ALA A 40 28.36 23.30 -7.93
CA ALA A 40 28.25 22.67 -6.62
C ALA A 40 26.77 22.58 -6.16
N ARG A 41 26.00 23.66 -6.28
CA ARG A 41 24.56 23.66 -5.98
C ARG A 41 23.79 22.69 -6.89
N ARG A 42 24.10 22.66 -8.19
CA ARG A 42 23.44 21.79 -9.18
C ARG A 42 23.67 20.31 -8.87
N ARG A 43 24.91 19.92 -8.56
CA ARG A 43 25.25 18.55 -8.14
C ARG A 43 24.52 18.16 -6.85
N LYS A 44 24.51 19.03 -5.84
CA LYS A 44 23.78 18.79 -4.58
C LYS A 44 22.28 18.58 -4.80
N ASN A 45 21.65 19.41 -5.64
CA ASN A 45 20.22 19.27 -5.97
C ASN A 45 19.92 17.96 -6.71
N ASN A 46 20.76 17.55 -7.67
CA ASN A 46 20.61 16.27 -8.36
C ASN A 46 20.66 15.08 -7.40
N MET A 47 21.63 15.09 -6.47
CA MET A 47 21.75 14.05 -5.44
C MET A 47 20.53 14.03 -4.51
N ALA A 48 20.07 15.20 -4.06
CA ALA A 48 18.87 15.31 -3.23
C ALA A 48 17.62 14.81 -3.97
N ALA A 49 17.45 15.18 -5.24
CA ALA A 49 16.35 14.74 -6.08
C ALA A 49 16.36 13.22 -6.29
N LYS A 50 17.53 12.62 -6.54
CA LYS A 50 17.68 11.16 -6.63
C LYS A 50 17.26 10.49 -5.32
N ARG A 51 17.80 10.95 -4.18
CA ARG A 51 17.45 10.40 -2.86
C ARG A 51 15.96 10.50 -2.57
N SER A 52 15.33 11.63 -2.90
CA SER A 52 13.89 11.83 -2.73
C SER A 52 13.07 10.86 -3.59
N ARG A 53 13.45 10.66 -4.85
CA ARG A 53 12.78 9.71 -5.75
C ARG A 53 12.93 8.28 -5.26
N ASP A 54 14.12 7.88 -4.83
CA ASP A 54 14.38 6.52 -4.35
C ASP A 54 13.60 6.24 -3.05
N ALA A 55 13.55 7.21 -2.13
CA ALA A 55 12.75 7.10 -0.90
C ALA A 55 11.23 6.97 -1.20
N ARG A 56 10.72 7.77 -2.15
CA ARG A 56 9.32 7.68 -2.58
C ARG A 56 9.02 6.31 -3.19
N ARG A 57 9.85 5.85 -4.13
CA ARG A 57 9.68 4.55 -4.79
C ARG A 57 9.71 3.39 -3.79
N LEU A 58 10.64 3.42 -2.82
CA LEU A 58 10.70 2.40 -1.78
C LEU A 58 9.39 2.34 -0.98
N LYS A 59 8.84 3.50 -0.59
CA LYS A 59 7.58 3.59 0.14
C LYS A 59 6.40 3.06 -0.70
N GLU A 60 6.30 3.47 -1.96
CA GLU A 60 5.26 3.00 -2.88
C GLU A 60 5.33 1.48 -3.09
N ASN A 61 6.53 0.93 -3.28
CA ASN A 61 6.73 -0.52 -3.41
C ASN A 61 6.30 -1.28 -2.15
N GLN A 62 6.60 -0.76 -0.96
CA GLN A 62 6.16 -1.34 0.31
C GLN A 62 4.63 -1.35 0.43
N ILE A 63 3.98 -0.25 0.05
CA ILE A 63 2.51 -0.15 0.04
C ILE A 63 1.92 -1.19 -0.94
N ALA A 64 2.46 -1.28 -2.16
CA ALA A 64 2.00 -2.22 -3.17
C ALA A 64 2.12 -3.69 -2.72
N ILE A 65 3.28 -4.07 -2.15
CA ILE A 65 3.49 -5.43 -1.62
C ILE A 65 2.48 -5.75 -0.53
N ARG A 66 2.25 -4.83 0.41
CA ARG A 66 1.27 -5.05 1.49
C ARG A 66 -0.16 -5.11 0.97
N ALA A 67 -0.54 -4.25 0.03
CA ALA A 67 -1.88 -4.27 -0.57
C ALA A 67 -2.15 -5.63 -1.21
N SER A 68 -1.24 -6.12 -2.05
CA SER A 68 -1.37 -7.44 -2.68
C SER A 68 -1.41 -8.58 -1.65
N PHE A 69 -0.64 -8.50 -0.56
CA PHE A 69 -0.69 -9.48 0.52
C PHE A 69 -2.07 -9.49 1.21
N LEU A 70 -2.57 -8.31 1.60
CA LEU A 70 -3.86 -8.18 2.29
C LEU A 70 -5.03 -8.57 1.39
N GLU A 71 -4.98 -8.29 0.08
CA GLU A 71 -5.99 -8.73 -0.89
C GLU A 71 -6.09 -10.25 -0.95
N LYS A 72 -4.94 -10.94 -1.03
CA LYS A 72 -4.89 -12.40 -1.03
C LYS A 72 -5.41 -12.99 0.28
N GLU A 73 -4.98 -12.45 1.42
CA GLU A 73 -5.43 -12.88 2.74
C GLU A 73 -6.94 -12.66 2.94
N ASN A 74 -7.46 -11.50 2.51
CA ASN A 74 -8.88 -11.20 2.58
C ASN A 74 -9.71 -12.16 1.70
N SER A 75 -9.23 -12.46 0.49
CA SER A 75 -9.88 -13.44 -0.39
C SER A 75 -9.91 -14.84 0.24
N ALA A 76 -8.81 -15.28 0.85
CA ALA A 76 -8.74 -16.58 1.52
C ALA A 76 -9.71 -16.65 2.72
N LEU A 77 -9.72 -15.62 3.56
CA LEU A 77 -10.63 -15.55 4.71
C LEU A 77 -12.11 -15.50 4.27
N ARG A 78 -12.42 -14.80 3.18
CA ARG A 78 -13.79 -14.80 2.61
C ARG A 78 -14.21 -16.18 2.14
N GLN A 79 -13.30 -16.93 1.54
CA GLN A 79 -13.56 -18.30 1.11
C GLN A 79 -13.80 -19.22 2.32
N GLU A 80 -12.94 -19.18 3.33
CA GLU A 80 -13.14 -19.93 4.58
C GLU A 80 -14.49 -19.62 5.24
N VAL A 81 -14.86 -18.35 5.33
CA VAL A 81 -16.16 -17.93 5.90
C VAL A 81 -17.32 -18.48 5.07
N ALA A 82 -17.20 -18.50 3.74
CA ALA A 82 -18.23 -19.06 2.87
C ALA A 82 -18.37 -20.57 3.08
N ASP A 83 -17.27 -21.29 3.19
CA ASP A 83 -17.26 -22.73 3.41
C ASP A 83 -17.83 -23.10 4.79
N LEU A 84 -17.43 -22.38 5.85
CA LEU A 84 -17.99 -22.55 7.19
C LEU A 84 -19.50 -22.28 7.23
N ARG A 85 -19.97 -21.23 6.55
CA ARG A 85 -21.41 -20.93 6.44
C ARG A 85 -22.16 -22.04 5.72
N LYS A 86 -21.57 -22.63 4.67
CA LYS A 86 -22.14 -23.75 3.93
C LYS A 86 -22.25 -24.99 4.81
N GLU A 87 -21.19 -25.36 5.53
CA GLU A 87 -21.23 -26.50 6.46
C GLU A 87 -22.23 -26.28 7.60
N LEU A 88 -22.27 -25.08 8.18
CA LEU A 88 -23.27 -24.73 9.20
C LEU A 88 -24.70 -24.88 8.67
N GLY A 89 -24.94 -24.44 7.42
CA GLY A 89 -26.23 -24.60 6.75
C GLY A 89 -26.61 -26.08 6.59
N LYS A 90 -25.66 -26.94 6.19
CA LYS A 90 -25.90 -28.39 6.12
C LYS A 90 -26.23 -28.99 7.49
N CYS A 91 -25.45 -28.66 8.52
CA CYS A 91 -25.69 -29.15 9.88
C CYS A 91 -27.07 -28.73 10.40
N LYS A 92 -27.46 -27.46 10.19
CA LYS A 92 -28.81 -26.98 10.54
C LYS A 92 -29.91 -27.74 9.80
N ASN A 93 -29.72 -28.02 8.51
CA ASN A 93 -30.69 -28.80 7.74
C ASN A 93 -30.81 -30.24 8.24
N ILE A 94 -29.70 -30.87 8.62
CA ILE A 94 -29.69 -32.21 9.22
C ILE A 94 -30.40 -32.19 10.56
N LEU A 95 -30.10 -31.23 11.43
CA LEU A 95 -30.74 -31.05 12.73
C LEU A 95 -32.25 -30.88 12.57
N ALA A 96 -32.69 -29.98 11.69
CA ALA A 96 -34.11 -29.75 11.44
C ALA A 96 -34.84 -31.02 10.94
N LYS A 97 -34.20 -31.83 10.08
CA LYS A 97 -34.75 -33.13 9.63
C LYS A 97 -34.78 -34.19 10.73
N TYR A 98 -33.88 -34.11 11.70
CA TYR A 98 -33.88 -34.97 12.87
C TYR A 98 -35.01 -34.57 13.83
N GLU A 99 -35.08 -33.29 14.19
CA GLU A 99 -36.11 -32.72 15.07
C GLU A 99 -37.53 -32.98 14.52
N ALA A 100 -37.72 -32.84 13.21
CA ALA A 100 -39.00 -33.14 12.55
C ALA A 100 -39.43 -34.61 12.67
N ARG A 101 -38.48 -35.56 12.82
CA ARG A 101 -38.77 -36.99 12.92
C ARG A 101 -38.83 -37.50 14.36
N HIS A 102 -38.04 -36.92 15.26
CA HIS A 102 -37.83 -37.46 16.60
C HIS A 102 -38.30 -36.53 17.72
N GLY A 103 -38.80 -35.34 17.37
CA GLY A 103 -39.06 -34.26 18.32
C GLY A 103 -37.79 -33.45 18.60
N PRO A 104 -37.93 -32.27 19.24
CA PRO A 104 -36.79 -31.47 19.66
C PRO A 104 -35.89 -32.28 20.61
N LEU A 105 -34.58 -32.07 20.48
CA LEU A 105 -33.58 -32.57 21.43
C LEU A 105 -33.80 -31.99 22.83
#